data_AF-A0A1V3WTU9-F1
#
_entry.id   AF-A0A1V3WTU9-F1
#
_cell.length_a   1.000
_cell.length_b   1.000
_cell.length_c   1.000
_cell.angle_alpha   90.00
_cell.angle_beta   90.00
_cell.angle_gamma   90.00
#
_symmetry.space_group_name_H-M   'P 1'
#
loop_
_entity.id
_entity.type
_entity.pdbx_description
1 polymer ?
#
loop_
_entity_poly.entity_id
_entity_poly.type
_entity_poly.pdbx_seq_one_letter_code
_entity_poly.pdbx_strand_id
1 'polypeptide(L)'
;MLIRRATLLDGTRADIRVGALIDEVADGLVAAPGERVLDAAGGTVLPGLHDHHMHLRSAAAALESLFVGPPAVLTKELLAQSLSKARPSSDGWIRAIGYHESVAGRLDRDVLDALVPDIPLRIQHRSGALWILNSAALGSVGLAGHPDGRLPSADSGWSDGLPRREADLVRLSDRLTSMGVTGVTDATPDLGAGDMESLLTAHRRGEFRPEFGFWRRARRSCMTSGWIWTPSRPGSPAATTPAARWPCTA
;
A
#
# COMPACT_ATOMS: atom_id res chain seq x y z
N MET A 1 -11.46 17.55 21.25
CA MET A 1 -11.23 18.62 20.25
C MET A 1 -12.58 18.93 19.65
N LEU A 2 -12.90 20.20 19.45
CA LEU A 2 -14.13 20.64 18.79
C LEU A 2 -13.81 21.12 17.37
N ILE A 3 -14.45 20.53 16.37
CA ILE A 3 -14.47 21.02 14.99
C ILE A 3 -15.75 21.83 14.81
N ARG A 4 -15.65 23.14 14.55
CA ARG A 4 -16.83 24.02 14.43
C ARG A 4 -17.11 24.45 12.99
N ARG A 5 -18.37 24.78 12.71
CA ARG A 5 -18.89 25.28 11.44
C ARG A 5 -18.53 24.36 10.27
N ALA A 6 -18.57 23.05 10.49
CA ALA A 6 -18.38 22.06 9.44
C ALA A 6 -19.66 21.86 8.63
N THR A 7 -19.49 21.32 7.44
CA THR A 7 -20.58 20.84 6.59
C THR A 7 -20.46 19.32 6.47
N LEU A 8 -21.54 18.58 6.74
CA LEU A 8 -21.59 17.14 6.51
C LEU A 8 -21.83 16.83 5.03
N LEU A 9 -21.67 15.56 4.64
CA LEU A 9 -21.83 15.12 3.24
C LEU A 9 -23.21 15.40 2.64
N ASP A 10 -24.25 15.46 3.47
CA ASP A 10 -25.62 15.79 3.06
C ASP A 10 -25.91 17.30 3.00
N GLY A 11 -24.89 18.15 3.27
CA GLY A 11 -25.00 19.60 3.32
C GLY A 11 -25.41 20.16 4.68
N THR A 12 -25.69 19.32 5.67
CA THR A 12 -26.06 19.75 7.03
C THR A 12 -24.89 20.45 7.71
N ARG A 13 -25.14 21.59 8.35
CA ARG A 13 -24.14 22.26 9.18
C ARG A 13 -24.02 21.56 10.54
N ALA A 14 -22.81 21.34 11.01
CA ALA A 14 -22.56 20.72 12.30
C ALA A 14 -21.27 21.24 12.95
N ASP A 15 -21.25 21.18 14.28
CA ASP A 15 -20.06 21.14 15.10
C ASP A 15 -19.87 19.70 15.59
N ILE A 16 -18.62 19.23 15.65
CA ILE A 16 -18.27 17.84 15.93
C ILE A 16 -17.24 17.82 17.06
N ARG A 17 -17.61 17.23 18.19
CA ARG A 17 -16.68 16.97 19.30
C ARG A 17 -16.06 15.59 19.16
N VAL A 18 -14.74 15.55 19.20
CA VAL A 18 -13.94 14.34 18.96
C VAL A 18 -12.99 14.10 20.15
N GLY A 19 -13.09 12.90 20.71
CA GLY A 19 -12.20 12.31 21.70
C GLY A 19 -11.49 11.10 21.11
N ALA A 20 -11.57 9.93 21.76
CA ALA A 20 -11.15 8.66 21.16
C ALA A 20 -12.12 8.19 20.06
N LEU A 21 -13.38 8.64 20.15
CA LEU A 21 -14.44 8.46 19.17
C LEU A 21 -15.07 9.83 18.88
N ILE A 22 -16.10 9.85 18.03
CA ILE A 22 -16.98 11.01 17.93
C ILE A 22 -17.85 11.01 19.19
N ASP A 23 -17.65 12.01 20.04
CA ASP A 23 -18.37 12.12 21.32
C ASP A 23 -19.74 12.77 21.12
N GLU A 24 -19.81 13.78 20.24
CA GLU A 24 -21.03 14.57 20.01
C GLU A 24 -21.05 15.22 18.62
N VAL A 25 -22.23 15.32 18.01
CA VAL A 25 -22.47 16.04 16.75
C VAL A 25 -23.76 16.86 16.89
N ALA A 26 -23.65 18.19 16.83
CA ALA A 26 -24.79 19.10 16.88
C ALA A 26 -24.40 20.47 16.28
N ASP A 27 -25.36 21.34 15.94
CA ASP A 27 -25.06 22.73 15.58
C ASP A 27 -24.93 23.59 16.86
N GLY A 28 -23.93 24.46 16.91
CA GLY A 28 -23.74 25.41 18.01
C GLY A 28 -23.14 24.80 19.28
N LEU A 29 -22.28 23.80 19.18
CA LEU A 29 -21.56 23.25 20.34
C LEU A 29 -20.64 24.31 20.95
N VAL A 30 -20.72 24.45 22.28
CA VAL A 30 -19.87 25.38 23.04
C VAL A 30 -18.56 24.67 23.40
N ALA A 31 -17.43 25.32 23.12
CA ALA A 31 -16.12 24.80 23.48
C ALA A 31 -15.95 24.73 25.01
N ALA A 32 -15.48 23.59 25.51
CA ALA A 32 -15.12 23.45 26.92
C ALA A 32 -13.84 24.24 27.26
N PRO A 33 -13.63 24.65 28.52
CA PRO A 33 -12.40 25.32 28.93
C PRO A 33 -11.16 24.48 28.56
N GLY A 34 -10.23 25.07 27.80
CA GLY A 34 -9.01 24.39 27.35
C GLY A 34 -9.20 23.41 26.19
N GLU A 35 -10.42 23.27 25.65
CA GLU A 35 -10.67 22.42 24.48
C GLU A 35 -9.99 22.98 23.23
N ARG A 36 -9.20 22.15 22.53
CA ARG A 36 -8.67 22.51 21.21
C ARG A 36 -9.85 22.71 20.24
N VAL A 37 -9.92 23.88 19.62
CA VAL A 37 -10.95 24.21 18.62
C VAL A 37 -10.31 24.30 17.24
N LEU A 38 -10.90 23.62 16.26
CA LEU A 38 -10.62 23.76 14.84
C LEU A 38 -11.84 24.35 14.16
N ASP A 39 -11.66 25.41 13.38
CA ASP A 39 -12.75 26.04 12.64
C ASP A 39 -12.72 25.58 11.19
N ALA A 40 -13.73 24.80 10.78
CA ALA A 40 -13.84 24.29 9.43
C ALA A 40 -14.26 25.37 8.41
N ALA A 41 -14.74 26.53 8.88
CA ALA A 41 -15.13 27.67 8.03
C ALA A 41 -16.12 27.31 6.89
N GLY A 42 -17.06 26.40 7.18
CA GLY A 42 -18.03 25.88 6.20
C GLY A 42 -17.51 24.71 5.35
N GLY A 43 -16.25 24.31 5.53
CA GLY A 43 -15.63 23.19 4.84
C GLY A 43 -16.31 21.86 5.16
N THR A 44 -16.34 20.97 4.17
CA THR A 44 -16.92 19.64 4.32
C THR A 44 -16.02 18.75 5.17
N VAL A 45 -16.58 18.12 6.20
CA VAL A 45 -15.89 17.09 6.98
C VAL A 45 -16.31 15.73 6.46
N LEU A 46 -15.33 14.89 6.18
CA LEU A 46 -15.50 13.52 5.69
C LEU A 46 -15.01 12.52 6.72
N PRO A 47 -15.56 11.29 6.74
CA PRO A 47 -14.85 10.15 7.30
C PRO A 47 -13.45 10.05 6.67
N GLY A 48 -12.46 9.66 7.46
CA GLY A 48 -11.13 9.39 6.93
C GLY A 48 -11.19 8.29 5.85
N LEU A 49 -10.35 8.41 4.83
CA LEU A 49 -10.37 7.50 3.69
C LEU A 49 -9.69 6.18 4.06
N HIS A 50 -10.28 5.08 3.61
CA HIS A 50 -9.73 3.74 3.80
C HIS A 50 -9.37 3.12 2.45
N ASP A 51 -8.09 2.80 2.24
CA ASP A 51 -7.64 2.04 1.07
C ASP A 51 -7.73 0.54 1.37
N HIS A 52 -8.67 -0.15 0.73
CA HIS A 52 -8.93 -1.56 1.01
C HIS A 52 -8.02 -2.53 0.25
N HIS A 53 -7.07 -2.06 -0.56
CA HIS A 53 -6.21 -2.94 -1.35
C HIS A 53 -4.83 -2.35 -1.59
N MET A 54 -3.97 -2.42 -0.57
CA MET A 54 -2.63 -1.87 -0.65
C MET A 54 -1.56 -2.93 -0.42
N HIS A 55 -0.50 -2.97 -1.23
CA HIS A 55 0.68 -3.77 -0.92
C HIS A 55 1.68 -2.88 -0.17
N LEU A 56 1.65 -2.84 1.17
CA LEU A 56 2.30 -1.77 1.94
C LEU A 56 3.81 -1.70 1.72
N ARG A 57 4.51 -2.81 1.86
CA ARG A 57 5.97 -2.85 1.67
C ARG A 57 6.36 -2.53 0.24
N SER A 58 5.59 -3.01 -0.74
CA SER A 58 5.80 -2.70 -2.15
C SER A 58 5.58 -1.22 -2.44
N ALA A 59 4.56 -0.61 -1.83
CA ALA A 59 4.25 0.81 -1.98
C ALA A 59 5.33 1.69 -1.34
N ALA A 60 5.80 1.34 -0.14
CA ALA A 60 6.92 2.03 0.49
C ALA A 60 8.20 1.91 -0.34
N ALA A 61 8.55 0.70 -0.80
CA ALA A 61 9.70 0.49 -1.69
C ALA A 61 9.59 1.27 -3.01
N ALA A 62 8.37 1.45 -3.53
CA ALA A 62 8.14 2.24 -4.75
C ALA A 62 8.46 3.73 -4.57
N LEU A 63 8.25 4.32 -3.38
CA LEU A 63 8.61 5.72 -3.09
C LEU A 63 10.11 5.97 -3.14
N GLU A 64 10.91 4.93 -2.99
CA GLU A 64 12.37 4.98 -2.93
C GLU A 64 13.02 4.50 -4.23
N SER A 65 12.22 4.30 -5.28
CA SER A 65 12.67 3.73 -6.55
C SER A 65 12.69 4.73 -7.68
N LEU A 66 13.57 4.49 -8.64
CA LEU A 66 13.62 5.28 -9.86
C LEU A 66 12.43 4.94 -10.76
N PHE A 67 11.63 5.93 -11.14
CA PHE A 67 10.55 5.72 -12.11
C PHE A 67 11.09 5.88 -13.54
N VAL A 68 10.97 4.82 -14.35
CA VAL A 68 11.61 4.73 -15.68
C VAL A 68 10.62 4.45 -16.81
N GLY A 69 9.36 4.82 -16.61
CA GLY A 69 8.33 4.72 -17.64
C GLY A 69 7.55 6.01 -17.87
N PRO A 70 6.57 5.97 -18.80
CA PRO A 70 5.71 7.10 -19.10
C PRO A 70 4.88 7.53 -17.87
N PRO A 71 4.57 8.83 -17.71
CA PRO A 71 4.92 9.92 -18.64
C PRO A 71 6.33 10.50 -18.45
N ALA A 72 7.07 10.10 -17.41
CA ALA A 72 8.35 10.71 -17.04
C ALA A 72 9.51 10.32 -17.96
N VAL A 73 9.54 9.07 -18.41
CA VAL A 73 10.55 8.54 -19.34
C VAL A 73 9.84 7.98 -20.56
N LEU A 74 10.13 8.56 -21.73
CA LEU A 74 9.42 8.27 -22.98
C LEU A 74 10.31 7.63 -24.05
N THR A 75 11.63 7.71 -23.91
CA THR A 75 12.59 7.22 -24.91
C THR A 75 13.75 6.46 -24.24
N LYS A 76 14.45 5.67 -25.05
CA LYS A 76 15.65 4.93 -24.63
C LYS A 76 16.75 5.86 -24.13
N GLU A 77 16.91 7.04 -24.72
CA GLU A 77 17.91 8.03 -24.34
C GLU A 77 17.60 8.64 -22.97
N LEU A 78 16.32 8.90 -22.68
CA LEU A 78 15.89 9.36 -21.36
C LEU A 78 16.04 8.26 -20.31
N LEU A 79 15.76 7.00 -20.67
CA LEU A 79 16.03 5.85 -19.81
C LEU A 79 17.52 5.79 -19.44
N ALA A 80 18.40 5.85 -20.44
CA ALA A 80 19.85 5.83 -20.24
C ALA A 80 20.33 7.00 -19.35
N GLN A 81 19.80 8.20 -19.58
CA GLN A 81 20.11 9.38 -18.76
C GLN A 81 19.63 9.26 -17.31
N SER A 82 18.44 8.69 -17.09
CA SER A 82 17.93 8.46 -15.74
C SER A 82 18.76 7.42 -15.00
N LEU A 83 19.16 6.34 -15.67
CA LEU A 83 19.99 5.30 -15.09
C LEU A 83 21.42 5.76 -14.81
N SER A 84 22.04 6.57 -15.68
CA SER A 84 23.40 7.08 -15.46
C SER A 84 23.51 8.05 -14.29
N LYS A 85 22.40 8.72 -13.93
CA LYS A 85 22.31 9.61 -12.76
C LYS A 85 21.86 8.88 -11.50
N ALA A 86 21.38 7.64 -11.62
CA ALA A 86 20.90 6.87 -10.49
C ALA A 86 22.06 6.50 -9.56
N ARG A 87 21.85 6.68 -8.26
CA ARG A 87 22.80 6.24 -7.24
C ARG A 87 22.29 4.93 -6.65
N PRO A 88 23.16 3.94 -6.42
CA PRO A 88 22.78 2.75 -5.67
C PRO A 88 22.24 3.13 -4.29
N SER A 89 21.27 2.37 -3.81
CA SER A 89 20.80 2.46 -2.42
C SER A 89 21.86 1.88 -1.46
N SER A 90 21.60 1.89 -0.15
CA SER A 90 22.51 1.39 0.88
C SER A 90 22.85 -0.11 0.74
N ASP A 91 22.04 -0.86 0.01
CA ASP A 91 22.28 -2.27 -0.34
C ASP A 91 23.20 -2.45 -1.56
N GLY A 92 23.59 -1.36 -2.22
CA GLY A 92 24.39 -1.39 -3.44
C GLY A 92 23.59 -1.61 -4.72
N TRP A 93 22.25 -1.60 -4.66
CA TRP A 93 21.38 -1.84 -5.82
C TRP A 93 20.77 -0.57 -6.38
N ILE A 94 20.53 -0.58 -7.69
CA ILE A 94 19.59 0.33 -8.35
C ILE A 94 18.28 -0.44 -8.56
N ARG A 95 17.19 0.07 -7.95
CA ARG A 95 15.83 -0.40 -8.16
C ARG A 95 15.06 0.63 -9.00
N ALA A 96 14.64 0.22 -10.19
CA ALA A 96 13.78 1.02 -11.05
C ALA A 96 12.42 0.33 -11.29
N ILE A 97 11.37 1.11 -11.52
CA ILE A 97 10.01 0.61 -11.72
C ILE A 97 9.24 1.38 -12.78
N GLY A 98 8.10 0.82 -13.18
CA GLY A 98 7.16 1.47 -14.08
C GLY A 98 7.53 1.34 -15.55
N TYR A 99 8.50 0.50 -15.91
CA TYR A 99 8.96 0.36 -17.29
C TYR A 99 7.83 -0.07 -18.23
N HIS A 100 7.79 0.52 -19.42
CA HIS A 100 6.88 0.15 -20.49
C HIS A 100 7.67 -0.01 -21.79
N GLU A 101 7.29 -1.00 -22.61
CA GLU A 101 8.03 -1.32 -23.84
C GLU A 101 8.01 -0.19 -24.88
N SER A 102 7.07 0.76 -24.79
CA SER A 102 7.09 1.96 -25.66
C SER A 102 8.33 2.84 -25.47
N VAL A 103 9.08 2.68 -24.37
CA VAL A 103 10.25 3.50 -24.06
C VAL A 103 11.47 3.04 -24.86
N ALA A 104 11.79 1.75 -24.80
CA ALA A 104 13.02 1.19 -25.39
C ALA A 104 12.83 -0.22 -25.97
N GLY A 105 11.59 -0.65 -26.20
CA GLY A 105 11.27 -2.01 -26.67
C GLY A 105 11.34 -3.05 -25.55
N ARG A 106 11.62 -4.30 -25.91
CA ARG A 106 11.81 -5.37 -24.93
C ARG A 106 13.21 -5.23 -24.29
N LEU A 107 13.27 -5.15 -22.96
CA LEU A 107 14.54 -5.18 -22.22
C LEU A 107 14.96 -6.60 -21.85
N ASP A 108 16.26 -6.86 -21.83
CA ASP A 108 16.88 -8.07 -21.30
C ASP A 108 18.21 -7.70 -20.61
N ARG A 109 18.91 -8.70 -20.08
CA ARG A 109 20.19 -8.53 -19.39
C ARG A 109 21.21 -7.77 -20.24
N ASP A 110 21.31 -8.06 -21.53
CA ASP A 110 22.34 -7.49 -22.42
C ASP A 110 22.10 -6.01 -22.65
N VAL A 111 20.83 -5.62 -22.84
CA VAL A 111 20.45 -4.21 -22.93
C VAL A 111 20.75 -3.48 -21.61
N LEU A 112 20.50 -4.11 -20.47
CA LEU A 112 20.79 -3.49 -19.17
C LEU A 112 22.29 -3.40 -18.88
N ASP A 113 23.07 -4.40 -19.27
CA ASP A 113 24.55 -4.39 -19.13
C ASP A 113 25.18 -3.26 -19.94
N ALA A 114 24.65 -2.99 -21.13
CA ALA A 114 25.10 -1.86 -21.95
C ALA A 114 24.80 -0.49 -21.30
N LEU A 115 23.80 -0.41 -20.41
CA LEU A 115 23.41 0.83 -19.73
C LEU A 115 24.07 0.98 -18.36
N VAL A 116 24.16 -0.11 -17.61
CA VAL A 116 24.69 -0.19 -16.25
C VAL A 116 25.40 -1.54 -16.09
N PRO A 117 26.71 -1.63 -16.37
CA PRO A 117 27.42 -2.93 -16.37
C PRO A 117 27.78 -3.42 -14.97
N ASP A 118 28.27 -2.54 -14.10
CA ASP A 118 28.97 -2.96 -12.86
C ASP A 118 28.10 -2.91 -11.60
N ILE A 119 26.96 -2.24 -11.67
CA ILE A 119 26.07 -2.04 -10.51
C ILE A 119 24.87 -3.00 -10.64
N PRO A 120 24.52 -3.78 -9.61
CA PRO A 120 23.29 -4.57 -9.60
C PRO A 120 22.05 -3.71 -9.89
N LEU A 121 21.47 -3.92 -11.07
CA LEU A 121 20.29 -3.20 -11.55
C LEU A 121 19.13 -4.17 -11.74
N ARG A 122 17.96 -3.78 -11.22
CA ARG A 122 16.69 -4.42 -11.54
C ARG A 122 15.65 -3.38 -11.94
N ILE A 123 14.94 -3.66 -13.03
CA ILE A 123 13.86 -2.82 -13.56
C ILE A 123 12.56 -3.63 -13.51
N GLN A 124 11.53 -3.10 -12.84
CA GLN A 124 10.19 -3.68 -12.87
C GLN A 124 9.40 -3.17 -14.07
N HIS A 125 8.81 -4.08 -14.82
CA HIS A 125 7.77 -3.74 -15.78
C HIS A 125 6.55 -3.14 -15.05
N ARG A 126 5.86 -2.19 -15.68
CA ARG A 126 4.71 -1.48 -15.08
C ARG A 126 3.55 -2.39 -14.67
N SER A 127 3.49 -3.61 -15.20
CA SER A 127 2.50 -4.63 -14.78
C SER A 127 2.76 -5.15 -13.37
N GLY A 128 3.94 -4.89 -12.80
CA GLY A 128 4.35 -5.42 -11.51
C GLY A 128 4.72 -6.91 -11.53
N ALA A 129 4.44 -7.63 -12.62
CA ALA A 129 4.58 -9.09 -12.71
C ALA A 129 5.95 -9.58 -13.22
N LEU A 130 6.79 -8.67 -13.70
CA LEU A 130 8.09 -9.01 -14.30
C LEU A 130 9.18 -8.06 -13.82
N TRP A 131 10.33 -8.65 -13.48
CA TRP A 131 11.59 -7.96 -13.28
C TRP A 131 12.59 -8.29 -14.38
N ILE A 132 13.40 -7.31 -14.77
CA ILE A 132 14.52 -7.47 -15.69
C ILE A 132 15.78 -7.09 -14.93
N LEU A 133 16.73 -8.03 -14.84
CA LEU A 133 17.99 -7.89 -14.12
C LEU A 133 19.16 -7.86 -15.11
N ASN A 134 20.17 -7.05 -14.80
CA ASN A 134 21.46 -7.08 -15.50
C ASN A 134 22.35 -8.23 -14.98
N SER A 135 23.49 -8.45 -15.60
CA SER A 135 24.43 -9.52 -15.24
C SER A 135 24.95 -9.41 -13.81
N ALA A 136 25.27 -8.20 -13.34
CA ALA A 136 25.71 -7.96 -11.96
C ALA A 136 24.63 -8.37 -10.94
N ALA A 137 23.38 -7.98 -11.18
CA ALA A 137 22.24 -8.38 -10.35
C ALA A 137 22.01 -9.88 -10.38
N LEU A 138 22.04 -10.51 -11.55
CA LEU A 138 21.91 -11.96 -11.70
C LEU A 138 22.99 -12.72 -10.92
N GLY A 139 24.24 -12.27 -10.98
CA GLY A 139 25.33 -12.84 -10.20
C GLY A 139 25.06 -12.78 -8.69
N SER A 140 24.58 -11.63 -8.20
CA SER A 140 24.33 -11.43 -6.76
C SER A 140 23.17 -12.27 -6.19
N VAL A 141 22.23 -12.72 -7.03
CA VAL A 141 21.13 -13.63 -6.62
C VAL A 141 21.40 -15.09 -7.03
N GLY A 142 22.64 -15.42 -7.43
CA GLY A 142 23.03 -16.81 -7.76
C GLY A 142 22.52 -17.32 -9.11
N LEU A 143 22.12 -16.42 -10.02
CA LEU A 143 21.53 -16.73 -11.33
C LEU A 143 22.38 -16.22 -12.50
N ALA A 144 23.71 -16.19 -12.37
CA ALA A 144 24.63 -15.68 -13.41
C ALA A 144 24.40 -16.31 -14.81
N GLY A 145 23.95 -17.57 -14.86
CA GLY A 145 23.63 -18.31 -16.08
C GLY A 145 22.24 -18.06 -16.66
N HIS A 146 21.42 -17.16 -16.08
CA HIS A 146 20.07 -16.88 -16.59
C HIS A 146 20.14 -16.26 -17.99
N PRO A 147 19.39 -16.77 -18.99
CA PRO A 147 19.61 -16.44 -20.39
C PRO A 147 19.35 -14.97 -20.74
N ASP A 148 18.28 -14.37 -20.22
CA ASP A 148 17.85 -13.03 -20.63
C ASP A 148 17.58 -12.05 -19.46
N GLY A 149 17.87 -12.48 -18.23
CA GLY A 149 17.60 -11.73 -17.00
C GLY A 149 16.14 -11.40 -16.68
N ARG A 150 15.15 -12.00 -17.37
CA ARG A 150 13.72 -11.71 -17.15
C ARG A 150 13.10 -12.72 -16.19
N LEU A 151 12.71 -12.23 -15.01
CA LEU A 151 12.27 -13.06 -13.90
C LEU A 151 10.84 -12.69 -13.46
N PRO A 152 9.92 -13.66 -13.31
CA PRO A 152 8.60 -13.40 -12.76
C PRO A 152 8.67 -12.86 -11.34
N SER A 153 7.87 -11.83 -11.03
CA SER A 153 7.87 -11.23 -9.68
C SER A 153 7.46 -12.19 -8.58
N ALA A 154 6.61 -13.17 -8.90
CA ALA A 154 6.09 -14.15 -7.94
C ALA A 154 7.04 -15.33 -7.70
N ASP A 155 8.17 -15.40 -8.42
CA ASP A 155 9.13 -16.48 -8.25
C ASP A 155 10.03 -16.22 -7.03
N SER A 156 9.89 -17.06 -6.00
CA SER A 156 10.68 -16.98 -4.77
C SER A 156 12.15 -17.39 -4.98
N GLY A 157 12.45 -18.16 -6.02
CA GLY A 157 13.79 -18.69 -6.28
C GLY A 157 14.87 -17.62 -6.47
N TRP A 158 14.49 -16.42 -6.91
CA TRP A 158 15.40 -15.27 -7.00
C TRP A 158 15.07 -14.17 -5.99
N SER A 159 13.78 -13.99 -5.65
CA SER A 159 13.35 -12.86 -4.84
C SER A 159 13.67 -13.04 -3.35
N ASP A 160 13.75 -14.29 -2.85
CA ASP A 160 14.19 -14.58 -1.48
C ASP A 160 15.69 -14.28 -1.27
N GLY A 161 16.48 -14.32 -2.34
CA GLY A 161 17.91 -14.00 -2.33
C GLY A 161 18.21 -12.49 -2.31
N LEU A 162 17.19 -11.64 -2.43
CA LEU A 162 17.37 -10.19 -2.38
C LEU A 162 17.63 -9.72 -0.95
N PRO A 163 18.49 -8.70 -0.76
CA PRO A 163 18.62 -8.05 0.53
C PRO A 163 17.26 -7.50 0.97
N ARG A 164 16.83 -7.88 2.17
CA ARG A 164 15.63 -7.31 2.79
C ARG A 164 15.93 -5.88 3.21
N ARG A 165 15.32 -4.93 2.49
CA ARG A 165 15.30 -3.53 2.88
C ARG A 165 14.14 -3.28 3.83
N GLU A 166 14.41 -2.64 4.96
CA GLU A 166 13.35 -2.00 5.74
C GLU A 166 12.80 -0.85 4.91
N ALA A 167 11.57 -1.02 4.42
CA ALA A 167 10.92 0.02 3.63
C ALA A 167 10.56 1.21 4.55
N ASP A 168 10.74 2.44 4.06
CA ASP A 168 10.42 3.65 4.83
C ASP A 168 8.90 3.83 4.96
N LEU A 169 8.34 3.18 5.97
CA LEU A 169 6.91 3.27 6.29
C LEU A 169 6.51 4.65 6.80
N VAL A 170 7.45 5.43 7.35
CA VAL A 170 7.20 6.81 7.83
C VAL A 170 6.84 7.69 6.65
N ARG A 171 7.67 7.66 5.60
CA ARG A 171 7.41 8.45 4.39
C ARG A 171 6.12 8.03 3.69
N LEU A 172 5.81 6.72 3.67
CA LEU A 172 4.54 6.24 3.13
C LEU A 172 3.36 6.75 3.97
N SER A 173 3.45 6.65 5.29
CA SER A 173 2.44 7.11 6.24
C SER A 173 2.16 8.60 6.09
N ASP A 174 3.20 9.43 6.02
CA ASP A 174 3.03 10.88 5.82
C ASP A 174 2.34 11.19 4.49
N ARG A 175 2.70 10.47 3.42
CA ARG A 175 2.05 10.65 2.11
C ARG A 175 0.57 10.29 2.17
N LEU A 176 0.22 9.14 2.74
CA LEU A 176 -1.18 8.68 2.86
C LEU A 176 -2.02 9.63 3.70
N THR A 177 -1.52 10.01 4.88
CA THR A 177 -2.23 10.92 5.79
C THR A 177 -2.41 12.31 5.19
N SER A 178 -1.45 12.81 4.39
CA SER A 178 -1.60 14.09 3.67
C SER A 178 -2.75 14.09 2.65
N MET A 179 -3.20 12.92 2.21
CA MET A 179 -4.33 12.73 1.29
C MET A 179 -5.63 12.38 2.03
N GLY A 180 -5.63 12.41 3.37
CA GLY A 180 -6.77 12.04 4.19
C GLY A 180 -6.99 10.53 4.35
N VAL A 181 -6.02 9.69 3.96
CA VAL A 181 -6.08 8.24 4.20
C VAL A 181 -5.74 7.95 5.66
N THR A 182 -6.72 7.42 6.38
CA THR A 182 -6.63 7.07 7.80
C THR A 182 -6.63 5.57 8.05
N GLY A 183 -6.95 4.77 7.03
CA GLY A 183 -6.95 3.32 7.13
C GLY A 183 -6.46 2.63 5.86
N VAL A 184 -5.85 1.46 6.01
CA VAL A 184 -5.39 0.61 4.90
C VAL A 184 -5.66 -0.86 5.17
N THR A 185 -5.87 -1.66 4.12
CA THR A 185 -5.83 -3.12 4.18
C THR A 185 -4.64 -3.61 3.38
N ASP A 186 -3.68 -4.27 4.04
CA ASP A 186 -2.58 -4.90 3.33
C ASP A 186 -3.06 -6.12 2.55
N ALA A 187 -2.86 -6.10 1.24
CA ALA A 187 -3.29 -7.11 0.29
C ALA A 187 -2.14 -7.97 -0.24
N THR A 188 -0.98 -7.97 0.43
CA THR A 188 0.18 -8.77 0.02
C THR A 188 -0.17 -10.26 0.06
N PRO A 189 -0.04 -11.00 -1.05
CA PRO A 189 -0.34 -12.42 -1.08
C PRO A 189 0.64 -13.17 -0.18
N ASP A 190 0.12 -14.18 0.52
CA ASP A 190 0.89 -15.10 1.35
C ASP A 190 1.81 -14.42 2.38
N LEU A 191 1.43 -13.22 2.85
CA LEU A 191 2.17 -12.45 3.84
C LEU A 191 2.42 -13.28 5.11
N GLY A 192 3.70 -13.50 5.43
CA GLY A 192 4.13 -14.32 6.54
C GLY A 192 3.85 -13.67 7.91
N ALA A 193 3.76 -14.50 8.95
CA ALA A 193 3.50 -14.03 10.32
C ALA A 193 4.55 -13.01 10.80
N GLY A 194 5.83 -13.21 10.48
CA GLY A 194 6.90 -12.27 10.82
C GLY A 194 6.76 -10.91 10.13
N ASP A 195 6.32 -10.91 8.87
CA ASP A 195 6.08 -9.65 8.14
C ASP A 195 4.89 -8.88 8.72
N MET A 196 3.83 -9.60 9.08
CA MET A 196 2.67 -9.04 9.79
C MET A 196 3.09 -8.44 11.14
N GLU A 197 3.88 -9.17 11.93
CA GLU A 197 4.37 -8.70 13.24
C GLU A 197 5.25 -7.45 13.12
N SER A 198 6.11 -7.41 12.10
CA SER A 198 6.93 -6.23 11.81
C SER A 198 6.06 -5.01 11.46
N LEU A 199 5.01 -5.18 10.63
CA LEU A 199 4.07 -4.08 10.32
C LEU A 199 3.27 -3.64 11.56
N LEU A 200 2.81 -4.59 12.37
CA LEU A 200 2.16 -4.31 13.66
C LEU A 200 3.07 -3.53 14.61
N THR A 201 4.37 -3.85 14.62
CA THR A 201 5.36 -3.16 15.44
C THR A 201 5.61 -1.73 14.96
N ALA A 202 5.75 -1.52 13.65
CA ALA A 202 5.90 -0.19 13.05
C ALA A 202 4.71 0.72 13.39
N HIS A 203 3.48 0.19 13.32
CA HIS A 203 2.29 0.93 13.73
C HIS A 203 2.30 1.31 15.22
N ARG A 204 2.62 0.36 16.11
CA ARG A 204 2.73 0.64 17.56
C ARG A 204 3.80 1.68 17.90
N ARG A 205 4.87 1.75 17.11
CA ARG A 205 5.94 2.76 17.25
C ARG A 205 5.58 4.11 16.65
N GLY A 206 4.43 4.22 15.98
CA GLY A 206 4.00 5.44 15.29
C GLY A 206 4.73 5.70 13.97
N GLU A 207 5.49 4.73 13.47
CA GLU A 207 6.17 4.79 12.17
C GLU A 207 5.17 4.69 11.02
N PHE A 208 4.05 4.01 11.24
CA PHE A 208 2.93 3.97 10.30
C PHE A 208 1.62 4.34 11.02
N ARG A 209 1.06 5.51 10.70
CA ARG A 209 -0.09 6.09 11.44
C ARG A 209 -1.46 5.57 11.02
N PRO A 210 -1.76 5.33 9.72
CA PRO A 210 -3.07 4.81 9.34
C PRO A 210 -3.38 3.52 10.10
N GLU A 211 -4.65 3.35 10.48
CA GLU A 211 -5.17 2.06 10.92
C GLU A 211 -4.89 1.02 9.85
N PHE A 212 -4.55 -0.20 10.23
CA PHE A 212 -4.21 -1.22 9.26
C PHE A 212 -4.87 -2.56 9.56
N GLY A 213 -5.38 -3.18 8.51
CA GLY A 213 -5.85 -4.56 8.50
C GLY A 213 -5.01 -5.41 7.54
N PHE A 214 -5.17 -6.73 7.63
CA PHE A 214 -4.58 -7.67 6.68
C PHE A 214 -5.68 -8.36 5.90
N TRP A 215 -5.51 -8.43 4.59
CA TRP A 215 -6.35 -9.24 3.73
C TRP A 215 -6.13 -10.71 4.08
N ARG A 216 -7.12 -11.31 4.75
CA ARG A 216 -7.13 -12.74 4.98
C ARG A 216 -7.74 -13.40 3.75
N ARG A 217 -6.96 -14.23 3.05
CA ARG A 217 -7.53 -15.19 2.10
C ARG A 217 -8.61 -15.96 2.86
N ALA A 218 -9.85 -15.97 2.35
CA ALA A 218 -10.91 -16.77 2.95
C ALA A 218 -10.41 -18.21 3.05
N ARG A 219 -10.07 -18.64 4.28
CA ARG A 219 -9.68 -20.02 4.51
C ARG A 219 -10.90 -20.86 4.16
N ARG A 220 -10.76 -21.83 3.26
CA ARG A 220 -11.66 -22.99 3.18
C ARG A 220 -11.43 -23.83 4.44
N SER A 221 -11.89 -23.33 5.58
CA SER A 221 -11.93 -24.08 6.84
C SER A 221 -12.92 -23.36 7.75
N CYS A 222 -14.11 -23.93 7.88
CA CYS A 222 -15.14 -23.70 8.90
C CYS A 222 -15.14 -22.32 9.57
N MET A 223 -16.08 -21.47 9.15
CA MET A 223 -16.64 -20.46 10.03
C MET A 223 -17.41 -21.18 11.15
N THR A 224 -16.82 -21.26 12.33
CA THR A 224 -17.60 -21.16 13.57
C THR A 224 -17.31 -19.79 14.17
N SER A 225 -18.39 -19.07 14.52
CA SER A 225 -18.46 -17.75 15.17
C SER A 225 -17.81 -16.59 14.39
N GLY A 226 -18.60 -15.74 13.70
CA GLY A 226 -19.34 -14.60 14.29
C GLY A 226 -18.40 -13.38 14.28
N TRP A 227 -18.64 -12.28 13.57
CA TRP A 227 -19.80 -11.40 13.60
C TRP A 227 -19.98 -10.70 12.24
N ILE A 228 -21.20 -10.70 11.69
CA ILE A 228 -21.59 -9.84 10.56
C ILE A 228 -22.51 -8.76 11.14
N TRP A 229 -22.12 -7.51 10.97
CA TRP A 229 -22.93 -6.34 11.30
C TRP A 229 -23.92 -6.13 10.15
N THR A 230 -25.22 -6.24 10.42
CA THR A 230 -26.28 -5.82 9.48
C THR A 230 -26.98 -4.57 10.03
N PRO A 231 -27.13 -3.51 9.22
CA PRO A 231 -27.84 -2.31 9.66
C PRO A 231 -29.34 -2.58 9.71
N SER A 232 -29.95 -2.37 10.87
CA SER A 232 -31.40 -2.40 11.07
C SER A 232 -32.04 -1.11 10.53
N ARG A 233 -32.97 -1.24 9.57
CA ARG A 233 -33.96 -0.18 9.27
C ARG A 233 -35.08 -0.23 10.32
N PRO A 234 -35.64 0.92 10.75
CA PRO A 234 -36.73 0.94 11.72
C PRO A 234 -38.08 0.61 11.06
N GLY A 235 -38.86 -0.27 11.69
CA GLY A 235 -40.29 -0.45 11.43
C GLY A 235 -40.71 -1.73 10.72
N SER A 236 -40.72 -2.88 11.41
CA SER A 236 -41.73 -3.96 11.29
C SER A 236 -41.44 -5.09 12.30
N PRO A 237 -42.48 -5.79 12.81
CA PRO A 237 -42.37 -6.70 13.96
C PRO A 237 -41.68 -8.03 13.60
N ALA A 238 -40.93 -8.55 14.57
CA ALA A 238 -40.13 -9.77 14.47
C ALA A 238 -40.99 -11.02 14.21
N ALA A 239 -40.62 -11.80 13.20
CA ALA A 239 -41.02 -13.19 13.03
C ALA A 239 -39.76 -14.05 12.97
N THR A 240 -39.52 -14.84 14.02
CA THR A 240 -38.49 -15.88 14.06
C THR A 240 -38.96 -17.12 13.33
N THR A 241 -38.28 -17.48 12.23
CA THR A 241 -38.46 -18.78 11.56
C THR A 241 -37.14 -19.57 11.68
N PRO A 242 -37.13 -20.82 12.15
CA PRO A 242 -35.91 -21.60 12.27
C PRO A 242 -35.44 -22.07 10.88
N ALA A 243 -34.16 -21.84 10.56
CA ALA A 243 -33.57 -22.30 9.31
C ALA A 243 -33.31 -23.82 9.35
N ALA A 244 -33.77 -24.51 8.32
CA ALA A 244 -33.55 -25.93 8.08
C ALA A 244 -32.06 -26.24 7.84
N ARG A 245 -31.58 -27.34 8.43
CA ARG A 245 -30.25 -27.91 8.21
C ARG A 245 -30.25 -28.78 6.96
N TRP A 246 -29.28 -28.55 6.06
CA TRP A 246 -28.90 -29.51 5.04
C TRP A 246 -27.39 -29.77 5.15
N PRO A 247 -26.93 -31.04 5.23
CA PRO A 247 -25.51 -31.35 5.27
C PRO A 247 -24.90 -31.31 3.86
N CYS A 248 -23.71 -30.71 3.73
CA CYS A 248 -22.86 -30.88 2.54
C CYS A 248 -21.96 -32.09 2.75
N THR A 249 -22.15 -33.11 1.92
CA THR A 249 -21.18 -34.20 1.70
C THR A 249 -20.12 -33.77 0.69
N ALA A 250 -18.86 -34.05 1.07
CA ALA A 250 -17.59 -34.13 0.33
C ALA A 250 -17.38 -33.19 -0.89
#